data_AF-A0A9E5Y6G8-F1
#
_entry.id   AF-A0A9E5Y6G8-F1
#
_cell.length_a   1.000
_cell.length_b   1.000
_cell.length_c   1.000
_cell.angle_alpha   90.00
_cell.angle_beta   90.00
_cell.angle_gamma   90.00
#
_symmetry.space_group_name_H-M   'P 1'
#
loop_
_entity.id
_entity.type
_entity.pdbx_description
1 polymer ?
#
loop_
_entity_poly.entity_id
_entity_poly.type
_entity_poly.pdbx_seq_one_letter_code
_entity_poly.pdbx_strand_id
1 'polypeptide(L)' 'MSLRIYNTLRKKKEEFLPLNDNQVKMYVCGVTLYDELHLG' A
#
# COMPACT_ATOMS: atom_id res chain seq x y z
N MET A 1 -19.45 5.10 -3.95
CA MET A 1 -18.80 3.83 -3.54
C MET A 1 -17.47 4.17 -2.90
N SER A 2 -17.16 3.66 -1.71
CA SER A 2 -15.89 3.92 -1.03
C SER A 2 -14.79 2.94 -1.45
N LEU A 3 -13.54 3.39 -1.44
CA LEU A 3 -12.38 2.54 -1.72
C LEU A 3 -12.22 1.51 -0.60
N ARG A 4 -11.97 0.25 -0.95
CA ARG A 4 -11.69 -0.83 0.01
C ARG A 4 -10.36 -1.49 -0.30
N ILE A 5 -9.51 -1.63 0.72
CA ILE A 5 -8.17 -2.22 0.62
C ILE A 5 -8.09 -3.46 1.51
N TYR A 6 -7.37 -4.49 1.07
CA TYR A 6 -7.11 -5.66 1.91
C TYR A 6 -6.06 -5.33 2.96
N ASN A 7 -6.43 -5.42 4.23
CA ASN A 7 -5.53 -5.17 5.35
C ASN A 7 -4.92 -6.50 5.82
N THR A 8 -3.64 -6.73 5.51
CA THR A 8 -2.92 -7.95 5.90
C THR A 8 -2.89 -8.15 7.42
N LEU A 9 -2.84 -7.08 8.22
CA LEU A 9 -2.85 -7.16 9.69
C LEU A 9 -4.14 -7.79 10.23
N ARG A 10 -5.28 -7.55 9.56
CA ARG A 10 -6.62 -8.01 9.99
C ARG A 10 -7.22 -9.09 9.08
N LYS A 11 -6.51 -9.46 8.01
CA LYS A 11 -6.87 -10.49 7.02
C LYS A 11 -8.26 -10.32 6.42
N LYS A 12 -8.66 -9.07 6.14
CA LYS A 12 -9.96 -8.76 5.53
C LYS A 12 -9.89 -7.50 4.69
N LYS A 13 -10.88 -7.32 3.81
CA LYS A 13 -11.09 -6.07 3.08
C LYS A 13 -11.71 -5.05 4.04
N GLU A 14 -11.07 -3.90 4.18
CA GLU A 14 -11.50 -2.80 5.04
C GLU A 14 -11.75 -1.56 4.19
N GLU A 15 -12.61 -0.67 4.67
CA GLU A 15 -12.79 0.64 4.06
C GLU A 15 -11.53 1.47 4.26
N PHE A 16 -11.05 2.08 3.17
CA PHE A 16 -9.88 2.94 3.22
C PHE A 16 -10.30 4.32 3.71
N LEU A 17 -9.82 4.69 4.89
CA LEU A 17 -10.00 6.00 5.50
C LEU A 17 -8.62 6.66 5.66
N PRO A 18 -8.34 7.78 4.97
CA PRO A 18 -7.06 8.47 5.09
C PRO A 18 -6.90 9.07 6.49
N LEU A 19 -5.65 9.13 6.97
CA LEU A 19 -5.35 9.72 8.28
C LEU A 19 -5.57 11.25 8.28
N ASN A 20 -5.30 11.90 7.15
CA ASN A 20 -5.45 13.33 6.94
C ASN A 20 -6.28 13.53 5.66
N ASP A 21 -7.59 13.69 5.74
CA ASP A 21 -8.51 14.00 4.61
C ASP A 21 -7.95 13.74 3.19
N ASN A 22 -7.50 14.79 2.49
CA ASN A 22 -7.02 14.74 1.11
C ASN A 22 -5.54 14.32 0.95
N GLN A 23 -4.90 13.79 1.99
CA GLN A 23 -3.51 13.38 1.99
C GLN A 23 -3.36 11.93 2.46
N VAL A 24 -2.70 11.14 1.62
CA VAL A 24 -2.32 9.75 1.92
C VAL A 24 -0.80 9.67 2.02
N LYS A 25 -0.29 9.11 3.12
CA LYS A 25 1.11 8.70 3.22
C LYS A 25 1.21 7.23 2.83
N MET A 26 1.92 6.94 1.76
CA MET A 26 2.11 5.59 1.24
C MET A 26 3.60 5.28 1.17
N TYR A 27 3.99 4.11 1.65
CA TYR A 27 5.36 3.60 1.58
C TYR A 27 5.35 2.22 0.95
N VAL A 28 6.29 2.00 0.05
CA VAL A 28 6.56 0.70 -0.57
C VAL A 28 8.06 0.48 -0.48
N CYS A 29 8.47 -0.74 -0.17
CA CYS A 29 9.88 -1.11 -0.18
C CYS A 29 10.47 -0.87 -1.58
N GLY A 30 11.64 -0.26 -1.63
CA GLY A 30 12.40 -0.14 -2.86
C GLY A 30 13.13 -1.43 -3.22
N VAL A 31 13.94 -1.35 -4.26
CA VAL A 31 14.81 -2.45 -4.69
C VAL A 31 16.14 -2.44 -3.94
N THR A 32 16.80 -3.59 -3.88
CA THR A 32 18.20 -3.68 -3.44
C THR A 32 19.10 -3.55 -4.67
N LEU A 33 19.95 -2.51 -4.71
CA LEU A 33 20.75 -2.16 -5.90
C LEU A 33 22.07 -2.94 -6.00
N TYR A 34 21.99 -4.22 -6.38
CA TYR A 34 23.18 -5.04 -6.65
C TYR A 34 23.17 -5.71 -8.03
N ASP A 35 22.03 -5.69 -8.73
CA ASP A 35 21.84 -6.33 -10.04
C ASP A 35 20.71 -5.63 -10.84
N GLU A 36 20.48 -6.07 -12.07
CA GLU A 36 19.40 -5.60 -12.93
C GLU A 36 18.01 -5.90 -12.34
N LEU A 37 17.04 -5.03 -12.63
CA LEU A 37 15.66 -5.18 -12.21
C LEU A 37 15.02 -6.38 -12.92
N HIS A 38 14.38 -7.27 -12.17
CA HIS A 38 13.53 -8.31 -12.74
C HIS A 38 12.10 -7.79 -12.94
N LEU A 39 11.27 -8.54 -13.67
CA LEU A 39 9.88 -8.15 -14.00
C LEU A 39 8.96 -8.01 -12.78
N GLY A 40 9.38 -8.51 -11.62
CA GLY A 40 8.59 -8.60 -10.38
C GLY A 40 8.46 -7.27 -9.64
#